data_AF-A0AAP8LAM7-F1
#
_entry.id   AF-A0AAP8LAM7-F1
#
_cell.length_a   1.000
_cell.length_b   1.000
_cell.length_c   1.000
_cell.angle_alpha   90.00
_cell.angle_beta   90.00
_cell.angle_gamma   90.00
#
_symmetry.space_group_name_H-M   'P 1'
#
loop_
_entity.id
_entity.type
_entity.pdbx_description
1 polymer ?
#
loop_
_entity_poly.entity_id
_entity_poly.type
_entity_poly.pdbx_seq_one_letter_code
_entity_poly.pdbx_strand_id
1 'polypeptide(L)'
;QLMRIDHLLCATPHYLAQHGTPQHPHDLAAHSCIYLGETPSDAQWKFRRSGKTVTVNVRGRYAANHTGVRLDAVKQHIGIGSLPYFTARQALEDGEIVQVLPEWDFLSSYHGGLWLLYAPNQYLPPKLRVFIDYLVACLAQEPQLKRLA
;
A
#
# COMPACT_ATOMS: atom_id res chain seq x y z
N GLN A 1 2.13 19.11 -1.06
CA GLN A 1 1.61 17.74 -1.21
C GLN A 1 0.77 17.69 -2.47
N LEU A 2 1.04 16.75 -3.37
CA LEU A 2 0.32 16.59 -4.64
C LEU A 2 -0.96 15.77 -4.45
N MET A 3 -0.84 14.63 -3.76
CA MET A 3 -1.96 13.76 -3.41
C MET A 3 -1.62 12.95 -2.16
N ARG A 4 -2.60 12.18 -1.66
CA ARG A 4 -2.37 11.18 -0.62
C ARG A 4 -2.11 9.82 -1.26
N ILE A 5 -1.11 9.09 -0.77
CA ILE A 5 -0.85 7.69 -1.10
C ILE A 5 -1.43 6.83 0.03
N ASP A 6 -2.45 6.07 -0.32
CA ASP A 6 -3.01 5.04 0.55
C ASP A 6 -2.31 3.70 0.31
N HIS A 7 -2.04 2.98 1.39
CA HIS A 7 -1.59 1.61 1.36
C HIS A 7 -2.69 0.70 1.88
N LEU A 8 -2.69 -0.53 1.37
CA LEU A 8 -3.61 -1.58 1.79
C LEU A 8 -2.86 -2.90 1.92
N LEU A 9 -3.52 -3.83 2.60
CA LEU A 9 -3.20 -5.25 2.52
C LEU A 9 -4.13 -5.92 1.52
N CYS A 10 -3.59 -6.86 0.77
CA CYS A 10 -4.37 -7.65 -0.16
C CYS A 10 -3.89 -9.09 -0.24
N ALA A 11 -4.78 -9.96 -0.66
CA ALA A 11 -4.48 -11.35 -0.96
C ALA A 11 -5.38 -11.81 -2.11
N THR A 12 -5.02 -12.92 -2.74
CA THR A 12 -5.93 -13.59 -3.67
C THR A 12 -7.03 -14.34 -2.90
N PRO A 13 -8.25 -14.47 -3.46
CA PRO A 13 -9.29 -15.30 -2.87
C PRO A 13 -8.83 -16.75 -2.63
N HIS A 14 -8.00 -17.30 -3.52
CA HIS A 14 -7.41 -18.63 -3.39
C HIS A 14 -6.56 -18.79 -2.13
N TYR A 15 -5.66 -17.83 -1.85
CA TYR A 15 -4.84 -17.86 -0.64
C TYR A 15 -5.72 -17.82 0.62
N LEU A 16 -6.71 -16.94 0.66
CA LEU A 16 -7.62 -16.80 1.81
C LEU A 16 -8.52 -18.03 2.01
N ALA A 17 -8.93 -18.71 0.95
CA ALA A 17 -9.70 -19.95 1.04
C ALA A 17 -8.89 -21.09 1.71
N GLN A 18 -7.57 -21.13 1.51
CA GLN A 18 -6.70 -22.16 2.09
C GLN A 18 -6.21 -21.81 3.49
N HIS A 19 -5.98 -20.53 3.77
CA HIS A 19 -5.33 -20.08 5.01
C HIS A 19 -6.29 -19.37 5.98
N GLY A 20 -7.54 -19.15 5.59
CA GLY A 20 -8.48 -18.31 6.32
C GLY A 20 -8.33 -16.82 5.99
N THR A 21 -9.34 -16.03 6.36
CA THR A 21 -9.33 -14.57 6.19
C THR A 21 -9.09 -13.88 7.54
N PRO A 22 -7.99 -13.13 7.73
CA PRO A 22 -7.74 -12.35 8.94
C PRO A 22 -8.91 -11.44 9.27
N GLN A 23 -9.35 -11.44 10.53
CA GLN A 23 -10.40 -10.54 11.04
C GLN A 23 -9.81 -9.47 11.97
N HIS A 24 -8.60 -9.69 12.48
CA HIS A 24 -7.87 -8.76 13.31
C HIS A 24 -6.39 -8.69 12.87
N PRO A 25 -5.71 -7.53 13.01
CA PRO A 25 -4.29 -7.42 12.67
C PRO A 25 -3.38 -8.49 13.30
N HIS A 26 -3.70 -8.96 14.51
CA HIS A 26 -2.92 -10.01 15.19
C HIS A 26 -2.95 -11.35 14.45
N ASP A 27 -3.99 -11.63 13.67
CA ASP A 27 -4.13 -12.88 12.91
C ASP A 27 -3.04 -12.98 11.83
N LEU A 28 -2.49 -11.84 11.37
CA LEU A 28 -1.42 -11.78 10.36
C LEU A 28 -0.16 -12.53 10.79
N ALA A 29 0.07 -12.77 12.08
CA ALA A 29 1.18 -13.58 12.59
C ALA A 29 1.10 -15.06 12.13
N ALA A 30 -0.11 -15.54 11.81
CA ALA A 30 -0.37 -16.88 11.28
C ALA A 30 -0.27 -16.96 9.74
N HIS A 31 -0.16 -15.83 9.05
CA HIS A 31 -0.10 -15.78 7.59
C HIS A 31 1.32 -15.55 7.07
N SER A 32 1.53 -15.91 5.80
CA SER A 32 2.72 -15.48 5.06
C SER A 32 2.47 -14.05 4.58
N CYS A 33 3.23 -13.09 5.10
CA CYS A 33 3.11 -11.70 4.75
C CYS A 33 4.25 -11.27 3.82
N ILE A 34 3.91 -10.56 2.75
CA ILE A 34 4.83 -10.02 1.76
C ILE A 34 4.99 -8.53 2.06
N TYR A 35 6.05 -8.20 2.78
CA TYR A 35 6.34 -6.85 3.24
C TYR A 35 7.45 -6.19 2.41
N LEU A 36 7.63 -4.89 2.63
CA LEU A 36 8.76 -4.15 2.10
C LEU A 36 10.06 -4.73 2.70
N GLY A 37 11.10 -4.97 1.91
CA GLY A 37 12.31 -5.66 2.37
C GLY A 37 13.53 -4.77 2.60
N GLU A 38 13.36 -3.47 2.85
CA GLU A 38 14.49 -2.52 2.90
C GLU A 38 15.14 -2.47 4.27
N THR A 39 14.33 -2.56 5.33
CA THR A 39 14.77 -2.49 6.72
C THR A 39 14.04 -3.53 7.58
N PRO A 40 14.62 -3.95 8.73
CA PRO A 40 13.93 -4.85 9.66
C PRO A 40 12.58 -4.30 10.16
N SER A 41 12.43 -2.98 10.24
CA SER A 41 11.20 -2.32 10.65
C SER A 41 10.05 -2.49 9.66
N ASP A 42 10.31 -2.87 8.41
CA ASP A 42 9.26 -3.03 7.41
C ASP A 42 8.35 -4.25 7.65
N ALA A 43 8.82 -5.20 8.46
CA ALA A 43 8.02 -6.31 8.98
C ALA A 43 7.13 -5.88 10.16
N GLN A 44 7.27 -4.66 10.68
CA GLN A 44 6.43 -4.13 11.76
C GLN A 44 5.28 -3.31 11.16
N TRP A 45 4.13 -3.96 11.02
CA TRP A 45 2.93 -3.36 10.44
C TRP A 45 2.08 -2.67 11.51
N LYS A 46 1.64 -1.44 11.21
CA LYS A 46 0.82 -0.62 12.10
C LYS A 46 -0.56 -0.42 11.50
N PHE A 47 -1.57 -0.53 12.33
CA PHE A 47 -2.98 -0.41 11.97
C PHE A 47 -3.66 0.58 12.89
N ARG A 48 -4.65 1.31 12.39
CA ARG A 48 -5.48 2.19 13.20
C ARG A 48 -6.96 1.95 12.91
N ARG A 49 -7.78 1.91 13.96
CA ARG A 49 -9.24 1.85 13.88
C ARG A 49 -9.85 2.52 15.10
N SER A 50 -10.78 3.45 14.88
CA SER A 50 -11.52 4.14 15.96
C SER A 50 -10.62 4.69 17.08
N GLY A 51 -9.50 5.33 16.71
CA GLY A 51 -8.53 5.90 17.65
C GLY A 51 -7.56 4.90 18.31
N LYS A 52 -7.79 3.59 18.15
CA LYS A 52 -6.87 2.55 18.64
C LYS A 52 -5.82 2.23 17.58
N THR A 53 -4.57 2.09 18.01
CA THR A 53 -3.46 1.67 17.14
C THR A 53 -2.99 0.28 17.56
N VAL A 54 -2.83 -0.62 16.58
CA VAL A 54 -2.32 -1.98 16.77
C VAL A 54 -1.04 -2.12 15.96
N THR A 55 0.00 -2.67 16.56
CA THR A 55 1.27 -2.96 15.88
C THR A 55 1.52 -4.46 15.91
N VAL A 56 1.88 -5.04 14.78
CA VAL A 56 2.11 -6.48 14.62
C VAL A 56 3.41 -6.70 13.86
N ASN A 57 4.26 -7.57 14.40
CA ASN A 57 5.40 -8.07 13.65
C ASN A 57 4.91 -9.21 12.77
N VAL A 58 4.98 -9.01 11.47
CA VAL A 58 4.62 -10.04 10.49
C VAL A 58 5.86 -10.82 10.06
N ARG A 59 5.62 -11.96 9.43
CA ARG A 59 6.65 -12.83 8.87
C ARG A 59 6.20 -13.37 7.54
N GLY A 60 7.16 -13.76 6.71
CA GLY A 60 6.88 -14.36 5.43
C GLY A 60 8.15 -14.90 4.79
N ARG A 61 7.98 -15.78 3.81
CA ARG A 61 9.09 -16.35 3.03
C ARG A 61 9.56 -15.43 1.91
N TYR A 62 8.91 -14.29 1.73
CA TYR A 62 9.14 -13.39 0.61
C TYR A 62 8.98 -11.94 1.04
N ALA A 63 9.97 -11.11 0.73
CA ALA A 63 9.95 -9.67 0.90
C ALA A 63 10.64 -9.04 -0.31
N ALA A 64 10.10 -7.91 -0.78
CA ALA A 64 10.64 -7.24 -1.96
C ALA A 64 10.45 -5.73 -1.84
N ASN A 65 11.44 -4.97 -2.30
CA ASN A 65 11.37 -3.50 -2.30
C ASN A 65 10.68 -2.90 -3.52
N HIS A 66 10.23 -3.73 -4.47
CA HIS A 66 9.48 -3.30 -5.64
C HIS A 66 7.99 -3.65 -5.51
N THR A 67 7.10 -2.68 -5.70
CA THR A 67 5.65 -2.86 -5.52
C THR A 67 5.06 -3.85 -6.52
N GLY A 68 5.48 -3.80 -7.79
CA GLY A 68 5.04 -4.75 -8.81
C GLY A 68 5.44 -6.20 -8.49
N VAL A 69 6.62 -6.41 -7.92
CA VAL A 69 7.10 -7.75 -7.54
C VAL A 69 6.29 -8.29 -6.36
N ARG A 70 5.93 -7.42 -5.41
CA ARG A 70 5.01 -7.80 -4.32
C ARG A 70 3.62 -8.13 -4.84
N LEU A 71 3.10 -7.39 -5.83
CA LEU A 71 1.81 -7.70 -6.45
C LEU A 71 1.83 -9.05 -7.16
N ASP A 72 2.85 -9.32 -7.98
CA ASP A 72 3.01 -10.60 -8.65
C ASP A 72 3.06 -11.75 -7.65
N ALA A 73 3.81 -11.60 -6.56
CA ALA A 73 3.85 -12.59 -5.48
C ALA A 73 2.47 -12.85 -4.85
N VAL A 74 1.66 -11.80 -4.65
CA VAL A 74 0.27 -11.94 -4.17
C VAL A 74 -0.57 -12.71 -5.18
N LYS A 75 -0.49 -12.38 -6.47
CA LYS A 75 -1.23 -13.04 -7.56
C LYS A 75 -0.85 -14.52 -7.71
N GLN A 76 0.38 -14.88 -7.35
CA GLN A 76 0.88 -16.26 -7.26
C GLN A 76 0.53 -16.97 -5.94
N HIS A 77 -0.43 -16.43 -5.16
CA HIS A 77 -0.92 -17.02 -3.92
C HIS A 77 0.16 -17.20 -2.83
N ILE A 78 1.25 -16.43 -2.87
CA ILE A 78 2.36 -16.61 -1.94
C ILE A 78 1.97 -16.17 -0.52
N GLY A 79 1.10 -15.16 -0.40
CA GLY A 79 0.73 -14.57 0.88
C GLY A 79 -0.12 -13.29 0.79
N ILE A 80 -0.22 -12.60 1.92
CA ILE A 80 -0.85 -11.29 2.08
C ILE A 80 0.20 -10.20 1.82
N GLY A 81 -0.01 -9.35 0.82
CA GLY A 81 0.95 -8.32 0.43
C GLY A 81 0.54 -6.92 0.87
N SER A 82 1.56 -6.11 1.23
CA SER A 82 1.39 -4.67 1.44
C SER A 82 1.73 -3.87 0.19
N LEU A 83 0.75 -3.13 -0.32
CA LEU A 83 0.85 -2.40 -1.59
C LEU A 83 0.29 -0.98 -1.48
N PRO A 84 0.87 0.00 -2.20
CA PRO A 84 0.16 1.22 -2.51
C PRO A 84 -1.09 0.91 -3.35
N TYR A 85 -2.18 1.63 -3.10
CA TYR A 85 -3.45 1.41 -3.80
C TYR A 85 -3.32 1.53 -5.31
N PHE A 86 -2.60 2.53 -5.82
CA PHE A 86 -2.42 2.71 -7.28
C PHE A 86 -1.76 1.50 -7.97
N THR A 87 -0.96 0.71 -7.25
CA THR A 87 -0.38 -0.54 -7.77
C THR A 87 -1.42 -1.67 -7.74
N ALA A 88 -2.21 -1.77 -6.68
CA ALA A 88 -3.20 -2.84 -6.49
C ALA A 88 -4.52 -2.61 -7.25
N ARG A 89 -4.81 -1.36 -7.67
CA ARG A 89 -6.13 -0.91 -8.15
C ARG A 89 -6.71 -1.82 -9.24
N GLN A 90 -5.95 -2.05 -10.32
CA GLN A 90 -6.46 -2.84 -11.44
C GLN A 90 -6.80 -4.27 -11.02
N ALA A 91 -5.90 -4.93 -10.27
CA ALA A 91 -6.11 -6.30 -9.81
C ALA A 91 -7.26 -6.41 -8.78
N LEU A 92 -7.56 -5.34 -8.03
CA LEU A 92 -8.74 -5.26 -7.17
C LEU A 92 -10.03 -5.12 -7.99
N GLU A 93 -10.02 -4.26 -9.01
CA GLU A 93 -11.16 -4.05 -9.92
C GLU A 93 -11.49 -5.32 -10.72
N ASP A 94 -10.47 -6.06 -11.13
CA ASP A 94 -10.59 -7.32 -11.86
C ASP A 94 -10.96 -8.51 -10.94
N GLY A 95 -10.97 -8.31 -9.62
CA GLY A 95 -11.28 -9.35 -8.62
C GLY A 95 -10.20 -10.42 -8.45
N GLU A 96 -9.02 -10.22 -9.03
CA GLU A 96 -7.87 -11.13 -8.89
C GLU A 96 -7.34 -11.14 -7.45
N ILE A 97 -7.41 -9.98 -6.79
CA ILE A 97 -7.07 -9.80 -5.38
C ILE A 97 -8.23 -9.13 -4.65
N VAL A 98 -8.28 -9.31 -3.35
CA VAL A 98 -9.23 -8.66 -2.45
C VAL A 98 -8.48 -7.93 -1.34
N GLN A 99 -9.06 -6.83 -0.86
CA GLN A 99 -8.53 -6.11 0.29
C GLN A 99 -8.67 -6.95 1.56
N VAL A 100 -7.63 -6.96 2.38
CA VAL A 100 -7.58 -7.64 3.69
C VAL A 100 -7.61 -6.58 4.79
N LEU A 101 -8.42 -6.82 5.82
CA LEU A 101 -8.67 -5.89 6.94
C LEU A 101 -9.13 -4.49 6.48
N PRO A 102 -10.17 -4.37 5.61
CA PRO A 102 -10.56 -3.08 5.03
C PRO A 102 -11.08 -2.06 6.05
N GLU A 103 -11.54 -2.51 7.21
CA GLU A 103 -11.94 -1.69 8.36
C GLU A 103 -10.76 -1.12 9.18
N TRP A 104 -9.52 -1.42 8.81
CA TRP A 104 -8.31 -0.90 9.45
C TRP A 104 -7.52 0.02 8.52
N ASP A 105 -7.13 1.18 9.01
CA ASP A 105 -6.15 2.04 8.36
C ASP A 105 -4.76 1.39 8.47
N PHE A 106 -4.20 0.95 7.34
CA PHE A 106 -2.84 0.42 7.30
C PHE A 106 -1.80 1.55 7.17
N LEU A 107 -0.93 1.68 8.17
CA LEU A 107 0.05 2.76 8.34
C LEU A 107 1.47 2.24 8.03
N SER A 108 1.79 2.09 6.75
CA SER A 108 3.13 1.65 6.30
C SER A 108 4.16 2.79 6.29
N SER A 109 5.46 2.54 6.25
CA SER A 109 6.47 3.62 6.15
C SER A 109 6.30 4.53 4.92
N TYR A 110 5.56 4.10 3.90
CA TYR A 110 5.32 4.83 2.65
C TYR A 110 3.88 5.33 2.48
N HIS A 111 3.07 5.34 3.54
CA HIS A 111 1.77 6.01 3.55
C HIS A 111 1.92 7.54 3.73
N GLY A 112 0.98 8.33 3.20
CA GLY A 112 0.94 9.78 3.46
C GLY A 112 0.91 10.62 2.19
N GLY A 113 1.77 11.64 2.09
CA GLY A 113 1.75 12.60 0.98
C GLY A 113 2.74 12.27 -0.13
N LEU A 114 2.29 12.40 -1.39
CA LEU A 114 3.19 12.50 -2.53
C LEU A 114 3.71 13.94 -2.65
N TRP A 115 5.01 14.10 -2.85
CA TRP A 115 5.68 15.41 -2.93
C TRP A 115 6.51 15.53 -4.20
N LEU A 116 6.61 16.75 -4.71
CA LEU A 116 7.53 17.10 -5.79
C LEU A 116 8.71 17.83 -5.16
N LEU A 117 9.91 17.26 -5.29
CA LEU A 117 11.15 17.85 -4.78
C LEU A 117 11.97 18.39 -5.95
N TYR A 118 12.39 19.65 -5.85
CA TYR A 118 13.26 20.30 -6.82
C TYR A 118 14.20 21.27 -6.09
N ALA A 119 15.34 21.58 -6.71
CA ALA A 119 16.33 22.47 -6.13
C ALA A 119 15.74 23.88 -5.92
N PRO A 120 16.03 24.53 -4.77
CA PRO A 120 15.63 25.90 -4.54
C PRO A 120 16.41 26.82 -5.49
N ASN A 121 15.76 27.26 -6.57
CA ASN A 121 16.29 28.25 -7.50
C ASN A 121 15.62 29.60 -7.26
N GLN A 122 16.38 30.69 -7.37
CA GLN A 122 15.85 32.05 -7.28
C GLN A 122 14.74 32.32 -8.31
N TYR A 123 14.82 31.66 -9.47
CA TYR A 123 13.78 31.67 -10.50
C TYR A 123 13.47 30.24 -10.94
N LEU A 124 12.18 29.87 -10.90
CA LEU A 124 11.72 28.57 -11.39
C LEU A 124 11.69 28.60 -12.93
N PRO A 125 12.44 27.73 -13.65
CA PRO A 125 12.43 27.73 -15.10
C PRO A 125 11.01 27.51 -15.66
N PRO A 126 10.57 28.23 -16.71
CA PRO A 126 9.21 28.09 -17.25
C PRO A 126 8.83 26.65 -17.64
N LYS A 127 9.77 25.88 -18.19
CA LYS A 127 9.56 24.45 -18.51
C LYS A 127 9.22 23.61 -17.27
N LEU A 128 9.87 23.89 -16.14
CA LEU A 128 9.60 23.19 -14.88
C LEU A 128 8.25 23.62 -14.29
N ARG A 129 7.89 24.91 -14.38
CA ARG A 129 6.57 25.39 -13.96
C ARG A 129 5.45 24.65 -14.69
N VAL A 130 5.48 24.64 -16.02
CA VAL A 130 4.45 23.98 -16.84
C VAL A 130 4.38 22.48 -16.55
N PHE A 131 5.52 21.83 -16.32
CA PHE A 131 5.55 20.41 -15.94
C PHE A 131 4.92 20.15 -14.56
N ILE A 132 5.21 21.00 -13.57
CA ILE A 132 4.60 20.91 -12.24
C ILE A 132 3.09 21.10 -12.35
N ASP A 133 2.63 22.12 -13.08
CA ASP A 133 1.20 22.41 -13.24
C ASP A 133 0.48 21.23 -13.91
N TYR A 134 1.10 20.61 -14.93
CA TYR A 134 0.61 19.39 -15.57
C TYR A 134 0.49 18.21 -14.59
N LEU A 135 1.55 17.93 -13.81
CA LEU A 135 1.53 16.84 -12.84
C LEU A 135 0.47 17.05 -11.76
N VAL A 136 0.31 18.28 -11.25
CA VAL A 136 -0.73 18.61 -10.27
C VAL A 136 -2.12 18.33 -10.85
N ALA A 137 -2.38 18.73 -12.10
CA ALA A 137 -3.67 18.51 -12.74
C ALA A 137 -3.97 17.02 -12.98
N CYS A 138 -2.98 16.22 -13.36
CA CYS A 138 -3.13 14.77 -13.54
C CYS A 138 -3.36 14.06 -12.20
N LEU A 139 -2.50 14.31 -11.21
CA LEU A 139 -2.53 13.60 -9.92
C LEU A 139 -3.74 13.96 -9.06
N ALA A 140 -4.35 15.14 -9.28
CA ALA A 140 -5.61 15.50 -8.65
C ALA A 140 -6.79 14.59 -9.07
N GLN A 141 -6.68 13.93 -10.23
CA GLN A 141 -7.71 13.03 -10.77
C GLN A 141 -7.47 11.57 -10.41
N GLU A 142 -6.32 11.24 -9.77
CA GLU A 142 -5.98 9.87 -9.42
C GLU A 142 -6.95 9.31 -8.37
N PRO A 143 -7.55 8.13 -8.62
CA PRO A 143 -8.46 7.50 -7.67
C PRO A 143 -7.77 7.18 -6.34
N GLN A 144 -8.47 7.45 -5.24
CA GLN A 144 -8.04 7.08 -3.90
C GLN A 144 -8.75 5.83 -3.41
N LEU A 145 -8.15 5.15 -2.43
CA LEU A 145 -8.75 3.98 -1.83
C LEU A 145 -10.03 4.39 -1.09
N LYS A 146 -11.17 3.81 -1.50
CA LYS A 146 -12.45 4.02 -0.81
C LYS A 146 -12.38 3.33 0.55
N ARG A 147 -12.64 4.07 1.63
CA ARG A 147 -12.67 3.53 3.00
C ARG A 147 -14.10 3.15 3.36
N LEU A 148 -14.26 1.99 3.99
CA LEU A 148 -15.52 1.62 4.62
C LEU A 148 -15.69 2.52 5.86
N ALA A 149 -16.83 3.24 5.92
CA ALA A 149 -17.17 4.14 7.02
C ALA A 149 -17.51 3.37 8.31
#